data_AF-A0A972VA74-F1
#
_entry.id   AF-A0A972VA74-F1
#
_cell.length_a   1.000
_cell.length_b   1.000
_cell.length_c   1.000
_cell.angle_alpha   90.00
_cell.angle_beta   90.00
_cell.angle_gamma   90.00
#
_symmetry.space_group_name_H-M   'P 1'
#
loop_
_entity.id
_entity.type
_entity.pdbx_description
1 polymer ?
#
loop_
_entity_poly.entity_id
_entity_poly.type
_entity_poly.pdbx_seq_one_letter_code
_entity_poly.pdbx_strand_id
1 'polypeptide(L)'
;MMNVSQAEQVLLDQIRLGEEEAWSQLVNRYQGRLETFARARLGQKHDCEDIVQDTFIAFLRALPKFRGECNLETFLFTLLRRKIIDSYRRKAARHICLIQDVYNSHASDEKASDALDCFEAGSPAVSWYARNQEQTDRQHTALEQALYGLVNGYKKQLSLLELKVVEAIFYGHLSNADTAQLLGITANRVGVLKHRCIKQIRSHMDQTAMVIESDGTVLESMLTDIWQNSRLSCPKRSTVGAFLLDTLDKDWRDYVDFHLNTLGCHYCRANLEDLKRQNAENNSPRSLHVRIMESTIGFLNKPT
;
A
#
# COMPACT_ATOMS: atom_id res chain seq x y z
N MET A 1 -5.22 -17.41 11.67
CA MET A 1 -6.06 -16.79 10.61
C MET A 1 -7.27 -16.19 11.30
N MET A 2 -7.49 -14.88 11.21
CA MET A 2 -8.67 -14.23 11.80
C MET A 2 -9.83 -14.35 10.83
N ASN A 3 -10.64 -15.40 10.99
CA ASN A 3 -11.85 -15.63 10.21
C ASN A 3 -13.04 -14.86 10.82
N VAL A 4 -14.10 -14.70 10.05
CA VAL A 4 -15.37 -14.10 10.49
C VAL A 4 -15.96 -14.94 11.65
N SER A 5 -16.37 -14.27 12.72
CA SER A 5 -17.05 -14.93 13.86
C SER A 5 -18.40 -15.50 13.44
N GLN A 6 -18.89 -16.55 14.10
CA GLN A 6 -20.22 -17.11 13.82
C GLN A 6 -21.34 -16.06 13.96
N ALA A 7 -21.22 -15.14 14.92
CA ALA A 7 -22.17 -14.03 15.08
C ALA A 7 -22.09 -13.03 13.91
N GLU A 8 -20.89 -12.76 13.39
CA GLU A 8 -20.70 -11.89 12.23
C GLU A 8 -21.20 -12.57 10.95
N GLN A 9 -21.05 -13.89 10.84
CA GLN A 9 -21.52 -14.65 9.69
C GLN A 9 -23.05 -14.63 9.59
N VAL A 10 -23.75 -14.83 10.73
CA VAL A 10 -25.22 -14.68 10.80
C VAL A 10 -25.66 -13.27 10.39
N LEU A 11 -24.97 -12.24 10.89
CA LEU A 11 -25.26 -10.86 10.53
C LEU A 11 -25.08 -10.62 9.01
N LEU A 12 -24.03 -11.17 8.40
CA LEU A 12 -23.79 -11.06 6.96
C LEU A 12 -24.85 -11.79 6.12
N ASP A 13 -25.33 -12.94 6.59
CA ASP A 13 -26.38 -13.70 5.92
C ASP A 13 -27.73 -12.98 5.97
N GLN A 14 -28.07 -12.34 7.09
CA GLN A 14 -29.26 -11.48 7.19
C GLN A 14 -29.18 -10.27 6.24
N ILE A 15 -28.00 -9.64 6.13
CA ILE A 15 -27.79 -8.53 5.19
C ILE A 15 -27.94 -9.01 3.73
N ARG A 16 -27.50 -10.23 3.41
CA ARG A 16 -27.68 -10.83 2.07
C ARG A 16 -29.15 -11.06 1.72
N LEU A 17 -29.99 -11.33 2.74
CA LEU A 17 -31.43 -11.49 2.59
C LEU A 17 -32.18 -10.14 2.51
N GLY A 18 -31.47 -9.01 2.71
CA GLY A 18 -32.06 -7.67 2.65
C GLY A 18 -32.66 -7.18 3.96
N GLU A 19 -32.33 -7.81 5.09
CA GLU A 19 -32.84 -7.40 6.41
C GLU A 19 -32.27 -6.03 6.83
N GLU A 20 -33.13 -5.00 6.90
CA GLU A 20 -32.73 -3.63 7.22
C GLU A 20 -32.16 -3.48 8.63
N GLU A 21 -32.67 -4.26 9.59
CA GLU A 21 -32.22 -4.20 10.98
C GLU A 21 -30.77 -4.70 11.13
N ALA A 22 -30.42 -5.78 10.43
CA ALA A 22 -29.06 -6.31 10.39
C ALA A 22 -28.08 -5.31 9.73
N TRP A 23 -28.53 -4.61 8.68
CA TRP A 23 -27.76 -3.54 8.06
C TRP A 23 -27.51 -2.38 9.03
N SER A 24 -28.55 -1.91 9.72
CA SER A 24 -28.45 -0.83 10.71
C SER A 24 -27.49 -1.17 11.85
N GLN A 25 -27.55 -2.40 12.36
CA GLN A 25 -26.62 -2.89 13.37
C GLN A 25 -25.16 -2.87 12.90
N LEU A 26 -24.90 -3.25 11.64
CA LEU A 26 -23.56 -3.18 11.06
C LEU A 26 -23.07 -1.74 10.95
N VAL A 27 -23.88 -0.83 10.41
CA VAL A 27 -23.52 0.58 10.24
C VAL A 27 -23.19 1.21 11.60
N ASN A 28 -24.06 1.07 12.59
CA ASN A 28 -23.86 1.61 13.95
C ASN A 28 -22.56 1.11 14.59
N ARG A 29 -22.17 -0.15 14.31
CA ARG A 29 -20.96 -0.76 14.87
C ARG A 29 -19.67 -0.24 14.26
N TYR A 30 -19.66 0.17 12.99
CA TYR A 30 -18.43 0.50 12.27
C TYR A 30 -18.32 1.96 11.85
N GLN A 31 -19.42 2.70 11.70
CA GLN A 31 -19.44 4.08 11.19
C GLN A 31 -18.44 4.99 11.93
N GLY A 32 -18.55 5.14 13.25
CA GLY A 32 -17.68 6.06 14.00
C GLY A 32 -16.19 5.71 13.93
N ARG A 33 -15.85 4.42 13.81
CA ARG A 33 -14.46 3.96 13.65
C ARG A 33 -13.92 4.26 12.25
N LEU A 34 -14.75 4.05 11.22
CA LEU A 34 -14.41 4.37 9.83
C LEU A 34 -14.27 5.88 9.63
N GLU A 35 -15.17 6.69 10.20
CA GLU A 35 -15.10 8.16 10.16
C GLU A 35 -13.83 8.69 10.84
N THR A 36 -13.52 8.20 12.04
CA THR A 36 -12.28 8.59 12.76
C THR A 36 -11.05 8.29 11.93
N PHE A 37 -11.01 7.10 11.31
CA PHE A 37 -9.90 6.66 10.46
C PHE A 37 -9.78 7.45 9.16
N ALA A 38 -10.91 7.82 8.54
CA ALA A 38 -10.96 8.64 7.34
C ALA A 38 -10.53 10.08 7.64
N ARG A 39 -11.04 10.66 8.73
CA ARG A 39 -10.73 12.03 9.18
C ARG A 39 -9.25 12.21 9.51
N ALA A 40 -8.62 11.21 10.12
CA ALA A 40 -7.18 11.23 10.40
C ALA A 40 -6.30 11.31 9.13
N ARG A 41 -6.83 10.90 7.97
CA ARG A 41 -6.09 10.91 6.70
C ARG A 41 -6.45 12.11 5.83
N LEU A 42 -7.74 12.39 5.70
CA LEU A 42 -8.27 13.38 4.76
C LEU A 42 -8.33 14.81 5.32
N GLY A 43 -8.26 14.96 6.65
CA GLY A 43 -8.43 16.25 7.34
C GLY A 43 -9.88 16.77 7.33
N GLN A 44 -10.10 17.97 7.89
CA GLN A 44 -11.44 18.59 8.02
C GLN A 44 -12.05 19.10 6.70
N LYS A 45 -11.26 19.19 5.61
CA LYS A 45 -11.67 19.81 4.33
C LYS A 45 -12.26 18.82 3.31
N HIS A 46 -12.55 17.59 3.72
CA HIS A 46 -13.09 16.54 2.87
C HIS A 46 -14.37 16.00 3.49
N ASP A 47 -15.37 15.72 2.66
CA ASP A 47 -16.56 14.97 3.06
C ASP A 47 -16.15 13.52 3.41
N CYS A 48 -15.61 13.36 4.62
CA CYS A 48 -15.25 12.07 5.19
C CYS A 48 -16.49 11.17 5.28
N GLU A 49 -17.64 11.79 5.51
CA GLU A 49 -18.96 11.17 5.51
C GLU A 49 -19.26 10.50 4.16
N ASP A 50 -19.02 11.19 3.04
CA ASP A 50 -19.21 10.63 1.69
C ASP A 50 -18.34 9.42 1.43
N ILE A 51 -17.08 9.44 1.88
CA ILE A 51 -16.14 8.33 1.68
C ILE A 51 -16.53 7.12 2.53
N VAL A 52 -17.03 7.35 3.74
CA VAL A 52 -17.57 6.29 4.59
C VAL A 52 -18.85 5.72 4.00
N GLN A 53 -19.73 6.57 3.47
CA GLN A 53 -20.93 6.14 2.75
C GLN A 53 -20.60 5.30 1.51
N ASP A 54 -19.68 5.78 0.66
CA ASP A 54 -19.18 5.05 -0.52
C ASP A 54 -18.57 3.69 -0.14
N THR A 55 -17.96 3.60 1.04
CA THR A 55 -17.39 2.35 1.57
C THR A 55 -18.47 1.34 1.90
N PHE A 56 -19.54 1.77 2.58
CA PHE A 56 -20.69 0.92 2.89
C PHE A 56 -21.43 0.45 1.62
N ILE A 57 -21.58 1.32 0.62
CA ILE A 57 -22.15 0.95 -0.69
C ILE A 57 -21.26 -0.08 -1.41
N ALA A 58 -19.94 0.13 -1.42
CA ALA A 58 -18.99 -0.81 -2.01
C ALA A 58 -19.00 -2.17 -1.28
N PHE A 59 -19.17 -2.15 0.04
CA PHE A 59 -19.32 -3.35 0.84
C PHE A 59 -20.57 -4.15 0.44
N LEU A 60 -21.74 -3.52 0.32
CA LEU A 60 -22.97 -4.19 -0.13
C LEU A 60 -22.81 -4.82 -1.53
N ARG A 61 -22.11 -4.15 -2.45
CA ARG A 61 -21.83 -4.68 -3.79
C ARG A 61 -20.87 -5.87 -3.79
N ALA A 62 -19.93 -5.90 -2.84
CA ALA A 62 -18.92 -6.95 -2.73
C ALA A 62 -19.37 -8.16 -1.89
N LEU A 63 -20.37 -7.96 -1.01
CA LEU A 63 -20.89 -8.96 -0.08
C LEU A 63 -21.33 -10.30 -0.72
N PRO A 64 -21.96 -10.32 -1.92
CA PRO A 64 -22.34 -11.58 -2.56
C PRO A 64 -21.13 -12.46 -2.94
N LYS A 65 -19.96 -11.85 -3.16
CA LYS A 65 -18.73 -12.54 -3.55
C LYS A 65 -17.81 -12.82 -2.35
N PHE A 66 -18.14 -12.30 -1.17
CA PHE A 66 -17.30 -12.39 0.02
C PHE A 66 -17.38 -13.79 0.65
N ARG A 67 -16.24 -14.50 0.67
CA ARG A 67 -16.12 -15.88 1.17
C ARG A 67 -15.68 -15.98 2.64
N GLY A 68 -15.54 -14.87 3.36
CA GLY A 68 -15.12 -14.87 4.77
C GLY A 68 -13.62 -15.12 5.00
N GLU A 69 -12.79 -14.92 3.98
CA GLU A 69 -11.33 -15.14 3.99
C GLU A 69 -10.57 -14.17 4.92
N CYS A 70 -11.22 -13.10 5.37
CA CYS A 70 -10.71 -12.18 6.38
C CYS A 70 -11.84 -11.73 7.31
N ASN A 71 -11.49 -11.22 8.50
CA ASN A 71 -12.50 -10.67 9.41
C ASN A 71 -13.21 -9.45 8.80
N LEU A 72 -14.46 -9.22 9.21
CA LEU A 72 -15.35 -8.19 8.67
C LEU A 72 -14.74 -6.78 8.79
N GLU A 73 -14.08 -6.51 9.91
CA GLU A 73 -13.41 -5.24 10.17
C GLU A 73 -12.29 -4.97 9.15
N THR A 74 -11.41 -5.94 8.92
CA THR A 74 -10.31 -5.84 7.95
C THR A 74 -10.85 -5.59 6.55
N PHE A 75 -11.95 -6.26 6.19
CA PHE A 75 -12.60 -6.07 4.90
C PHE A 75 -13.14 -4.65 4.73
N LEU A 76 -13.89 -4.14 5.71
CA LEU A 76 -14.42 -2.76 5.70
C LEU A 76 -13.30 -1.71 5.65
N PHE A 77 -12.26 -1.85 6.47
CA PHE A 77 -11.11 -0.93 6.43
C PHE A 77 -10.31 -1.03 5.13
N THR A 78 -10.29 -2.19 4.46
CA THR A 78 -9.66 -2.33 3.14
C THR A 78 -10.43 -1.59 2.07
N LEU A 79 -11.76 -1.70 2.07
CA LEU A 79 -12.63 -0.92 1.19
C LEU A 79 -12.49 0.58 1.47
N LEU A 80 -12.47 0.99 2.75
CA LEU A 80 -12.29 2.39 3.14
C LEU A 80 -10.95 2.94 2.65
N ARG A 81 -9.85 2.20 2.84
CA ARG A 81 -8.53 2.60 2.33
C ARG A 81 -8.56 2.77 0.81
N ARG A 82 -9.16 1.84 0.08
CA ARG A 82 -9.33 1.96 -1.38
C ARG A 82 -10.12 3.22 -1.76
N LYS A 83 -11.20 3.53 -1.04
CA LYS A 83 -12.01 4.75 -1.28
C LYS A 83 -11.28 6.04 -0.94
N ILE A 84 -10.49 6.05 0.13
CA ILE A 84 -9.60 7.15 0.49
C ILE A 84 -8.57 7.34 -0.63
N ILE A 85 -7.90 6.27 -1.07
CA ILE A 85 -6.97 6.28 -2.19
C ILE A 85 -7.65 6.77 -3.47
N ASP A 86 -8.86 6.30 -3.79
CA ASP A 86 -9.66 6.77 -4.93
C ASP A 86 -10.03 8.25 -4.80
N SER A 87 -10.26 8.76 -3.60
CA SER A 87 -10.57 10.17 -3.36
C SER A 87 -9.34 11.06 -3.57
N TYR A 88 -8.16 10.59 -3.13
CA TYR A 88 -6.89 11.20 -3.49
C TYR A 88 -6.67 11.10 -4.99
N ARG A 89 -6.97 9.96 -5.63
CA ARG A 89 -6.87 9.75 -7.09
C ARG A 89 -7.82 10.64 -7.87
N ARG A 90 -9.03 10.94 -7.39
CA ARG A 90 -9.98 11.88 -8.05
C ARG A 90 -9.58 13.34 -7.88
N LYS A 91 -8.87 13.70 -6.80
CA LYS A 91 -8.26 15.02 -6.64
C LYS A 91 -6.96 15.14 -7.42
N ALA A 92 -6.18 14.07 -7.46
CA ALA A 92 -5.00 13.91 -8.29
C ALA A 92 -5.42 13.90 -9.78
N ALA A 93 -6.47 13.24 -10.22
CA ALA A 93 -6.95 13.36 -11.61
C ALA A 93 -7.37 14.81 -11.98
N ARG A 94 -7.67 15.66 -10.98
CA ARG A 94 -7.87 17.11 -11.16
C ARG A 94 -6.57 17.93 -11.12
N HIS A 95 -5.44 17.36 -10.67
CA HIS A 95 -4.17 18.07 -10.41
C HIS A 95 -2.86 17.30 -10.73
N ILE A 96 -2.93 16.12 -11.32
CA ILE A 96 -1.86 15.13 -11.45
C ILE A 96 -2.16 14.39 -12.75
N CYS A 97 -1.45 14.82 -13.76
CA CYS A 97 -1.02 13.98 -14.84
C CYS A 97 0.49 13.79 -14.64
N LEU A 98 0.90 12.93 -13.68
CA LEU A 98 2.31 12.82 -13.26
C LEU A 98 3.23 12.33 -14.40
N ILE A 99 2.67 11.74 -15.46
CA ILE A 99 3.36 11.29 -16.68
C ILE A 99 3.16 12.25 -17.86
N GLN A 100 2.00 12.88 -18.01
CA GLN A 100 1.70 13.79 -19.14
C GLN A 100 2.40 15.14 -19.00
N ASP A 101 2.65 15.62 -17.78
CA ASP A 101 3.39 16.89 -17.57
C ASP A 101 4.86 16.81 -18.00
N VAL A 102 5.39 15.60 -18.26
CA VAL A 102 6.71 15.38 -18.88
C VAL A 102 6.60 15.15 -20.39
N TYR A 103 5.42 14.78 -20.90
CA TYR A 103 5.20 14.55 -22.33
C TYR A 103 5.10 15.86 -23.13
N ASN A 104 4.69 16.96 -22.48
CA ASN A 104 4.59 18.28 -23.12
C ASN A 104 5.93 19.02 -23.27
N SER A 105 7.07 18.50 -22.80
CA SER A 105 8.38 19.16 -22.98
C SER A 105 9.15 18.69 -24.22
N HIS A 106 8.60 17.78 -25.03
CA HIS A 106 9.22 17.31 -26.28
C HIS A 106 8.29 17.32 -27.50
N ALA A 107 7.04 17.80 -27.39
CA ALA A 107 6.16 18.00 -28.54
C ALA A 107 6.32 19.41 -29.11
N SER A 108 7.46 19.68 -29.72
CA SER A 108 7.54 20.68 -30.79
C SER A 108 7.37 19.94 -32.12
N ASP A 109 6.32 20.33 -32.83
CA ASP A 109 5.98 20.08 -34.22
C ASP A 109 5.28 18.78 -34.66
N GLU A 110 4.09 19.04 -35.20
CA GLU A 110 3.36 18.41 -36.29
C GLU A 110 2.39 17.24 -36.02
N LYS A 111 1.11 17.59 -36.28
CA LYS A 111 -0.08 16.78 -36.55
C LYS A 111 -0.86 16.25 -35.36
N ALA A 112 -1.65 17.17 -34.80
CA ALA A 112 -3.01 16.86 -34.37
C ALA A 112 -3.87 16.51 -35.60
N SER A 113 -4.16 15.23 -35.83
CA SER A 113 -5.33 14.76 -36.59
C SER A 113 -5.53 13.27 -36.38
N ASP A 114 -6.79 12.87 -36.16
CA ASP A 114 -7.36 11.52 -36.33
C ASP A 114 -6.99 10.40 -35.34
N ALA A 115 -7.49 10.50 -34.11
CA ALA A 115 -7.62 9.34 -33.21
C ALA A 115 -9.08 9.13 -32.76
N LEU A 116 -10.05 9.38 -33.65
CA LEU A 116 -11.47 9.09 -33.41
C LEU A 116 -12.13 8.27 -34.52
N ASP A 117 -11.36 7.44 -35.23
CA ASP A 117 -11.90 6.44 -36.15
C ASP A 117 -11.23 5.08 -35.90
N CYS A 118 -12.00 4.16 -35.32
CA CYS A 118 -11.94 2.68 -35.41
C CYS A 118 -12.63 2.06 -34.18
N PHE A 119 -13.97 2.10 -34.15
CA PHE A 119 -14.75 1.21 -33.27
C PHE A 119 -15.19 0.00 -34.11
N GLU A 120 -14.29 -0.97 -34.34
CA GLU A 120 -14.70 -2.29 -34.81
C GLU A 120 -14.91 -3.21 -33.62
N ALA A 121 -16.20 -3.38 -33.28
CA ALA A 121 -16.69 -4.37 -32.34
C ALA A 121 -16.53 -5.78 -32.93
N GLY A 122 -15.46 -6.46 -32.55
CA GLY A 122 -15.33 -7.92 -32.61
C GLY A 122 -14.68 -8.38 -31.30
N SER A 123 -15.30 -9.29 -30.57
CA SER A 123 -14.70 -9.84 -29.34
C SER A 123 -13.29 -10.37 -29.67
N PRO A 124 -12.22 -9.86 -29.04
CA PRO A 124 -10.86 -10.23 -29.42
C PRO A 124 -10.61 -11.74 -29.36
N ALA A 125 -9.80 -12.27 -30.27
CA ALA A 125 -9.44 -13.68 -30.29
C ALA A 125 -8.70 -14.09 -29.00
N VAL A 126 -8.82 -15.37 -28.58
CA VAL A 126 -8.08 -15.94 -27.43
C VAL A 126 -6.56 -15.71 -27.54
N SER A 127 -6.02 -15.72 -28.76
CA SER A 127 -4.61 -15.42 -29.04
C SER A 127 -4.23 -13.95 -28.81
N TRP A 128 -5.17 -13.01 -28.95
CA TRP A 128 -4.96 -11.59 -28.64
C TRP A 128 -4.94 -11.39 -27.12
N TYR A 129 -5.85 -12.01 -26.37
CA TYR A 129 -5.83 -11.99 -24.90
C TYR A 129 -4.54 -12.60 -24.34
N ALA A 130 -4.08 -13.74 -24.88
CA ALA A 130 -2.84 -14.38 -24.46
C ALA A 130 -1.59 -13.53 -24.76
N ARG A 131 -1.51 -12.92 -25.95
CA ARG A 131 -0.40 -12.00 -26.30
C ARG A 131 -0.40 -10.74 -25.45
N ASN A 132 -1.58 -10.17 -25.20
CA ASN A 132 -1.71 -8.97 -24.38
C ASN A 132 -1.37 -9.24 -22.90
N GLN A 133 -1.74 -10.41 -22.39
CA GLN A 133 -1.36 -10.87 -21.06
C GLN A 133 0.15 -11.10 -20.94
N GLU A 134 0.76 -11.80 -21.91
CA GLU A 134 2.20 -12.02 -21.95
C GLU A 134 2.98 -10.69 -22.03
N GLN A 135 2.48 -9.73 -22.80
CA GLN A 135 3.06 -8.39 -22.90
C GLN A 135 2.93 -7.61 -21.58
N THR A 136 1.77 -7.70 -20.91
CA THR A 136 1.54 -7.08 -19.60
C THR A 136 2.44 -7.69 -18.52
N ASP A 137 2.63 -9.00 -18.52
CA ASP A 137 3.49 -9.71 -17.58
C ASP A 137 4.97 -9.34 -17.79
N ARG A 138 5.40 -9.18 -19.05
CA ARG A 138 6.75 -8.67 -19.39
C ARG A 138 6.94 -7.24 -18.90
N GLN A 139 5.95 -6.36 -19.10
CA GLN A 139 5.97 -4.98 -18.60
C GLN A 139 6.05 -4.94 -17.06
N HIS A 140 5.24 -5.75 -16.39
CA HIS A 140 5.25 -5.86 -14.93
C HIS A 140 6.62 -6.31 -14.42
N THR A 141 7.19 -7.35 -15.02
CA THR A 141 8.51 -7.89 -14.63
C THR A 141 9.63 -6.87 -14.85
N ALA A 142 9.64 -6.19 -16.00
CA ALA A 142 10.65 -5.18 -16.30
C ALA A 142 10.55 -3.98 -15.35
N LEU A 143 9.33 -3.53 -15.05
CA LEU A 143 9.08 -2.44 -14.12
C LEU A 143 9.48 -2.82 -12.69
N GLU A 144 9.15 -4.04 -12.25
CA GLU A 144 9.59 -4.57 -10.97
C GLU A 144 11.11 -4.57 -10.84
N GLN A 145 11.83 -5.03 -11.85
CA GLN A 145 13.30 -5.02 -11.87
C GLN A 145 13.86 -3.60 -11.79
N ALA A 146 13.31 -2.66 -12.56
CA ALA A 146 13.74 -1.26 -12.56
C ALA A 146 13.53 -0.62 -11.18
N LEU A 147 12.34 -0.79 -10.59
CA LEU A 147 12.02 -0.27 -9.27
C LEU A 147 12.87 -0.92 -8.17
N TYR A 148 13.08 -2.24 -8.23
CA TYR A 148 13.93 -2.97 -7.31
C TYR A 148 15.37 -2.46 -7.35
N GLY A 149 15.93 -2.23 -8.55
CA GLY A 149 17.25 -1.66 -8.74
C GLY A 149 17.37 -0.25 -8.13
N LEU A 150 16.39 0.61 -8.40
CA LEU A 150 16.31 1.98 -7.88
C LEU A 150 16.25 2.01 -6.34
N VAL A 151 15.32 1.26 -5.74
CA VAL A 151 15.12 1.24 -4.30
C VAL A 151 16.33 0.64 -3.57
N ASN A 152 16.90 -0.44 -4.09
CA ASN A 152 18.10 -1.02 -3.49
C ASN A 152 19.33 -0.15 -3.66
N GLY A 153 19.41 0.65 -4.72
CA GLY A 153 20.45 1.68 -4.88
C GLY A 153 20.44 2.65 -3.68
N TYR A 154 19.28 3.21 -3.35
CA TYR A 154 19.14 4.10 -2.20
C TYR A 154 19.40 3.41 -0.86
N LYS A 155 18.92 2.17 -0.66
CA LYS A 155 19.23 1.39 0.55
C LYS A 155 20.73 1.15 0.73
N LYS A 156 21.45 0.80 -0.36
CA LYS A 156 22.90 0.54 -0.32
C LYS A 156 23.72 1.81 -0.06
N GLN A 157 23.28 2.94 -0.60
CA GLN A 157 23.92 4.24 -0.39
C GLN A 157 23.54 4.89 0.96
N LEU A 158 22.65 4.27 1.74
CA LEU A 158 22.08 4.82 2.98
C LEU A 158 21.40 6.19 2.78
N SER A 159 20.90 6.44 1.58
CA SER A 159 20.17 7.66 1.22
C SER A 159 18.70 7.56 1.67
N LEU A 160 18.50 7.52 2.99
CA LEU A 160 17.18 7.24 3.57
C LEU A 160 16.16 8.35 3.34
N LEU A 161 16.61 9.61 3.24
CA LEU A 161 15.71 10.73 2.92
C LEU A 161 15.19 10.64 1.48
N GLU A 162 16.06 10.37 0.52
CA GLU A 162 15.66 10.12 -0.87
C GLU A 162 14.72 8.91 -0.95
N LEU A 163 14.98 7.86 -0.17
CA LEU A 163 14.10 6.71 -0.09
C LEU A 163 12.71 7.07 0.45
N LYS A 164 12.61 7.93 1.48
CA LYS A 164 11.33 8.46 1.97
C LYS A 164 10.58 9.24 0.89
N VAL A 165 11.28 10.07 0.10
CA VAL A 165 10.69 10.84 -1.00
C VAL A 165 10.13 9.91 -2.06
N VAL A 166 10.92 8.94 -2.50
CA VAL A 166 10.51 7.96 -3.51
C VAL A 166 9.30 7.16 -3.00
N GLU A 167 9.34 6.69 -1.76
CA GLU A 167 8.22 5.94 -1.19
C GLU A 167 6.95 6.80 -1.05
N ALA A 168 7.07 8.05 -0.59
CA ALA A 168 5.95 8.98 -0.52
C ALA A 168 5.26 9.20 -1.86
N ILE A 169 6.04 9.30 -2.95
CA ILE A 169 5.51 9.57 -4.28
C ILE A 169 4.96 8.30 -4.95
N PHE A 170 5.75 7.23 -5.01
CA PHE A 170 5.39 6.05 -5.80
C PHE A 170 4.48 5.07 -5.06
N TYR A 171 4.58 5.00 -3.73
CA TYR A 171 3.72 4.16 -2.90
C TYR A 171 2.62 4.96 -2.20
N GLY A 172 2.98 6.14 -1.67
CA GLY A 172 2.05 7.03 -0.98
C GLY A 172 1.19 7.90 -1.90
N HIS A 173 1.53 7.98 -3.20
CA HIS A 173 0.89 8.87 -4.19
C HIS A 173 0.78 10.34 -3.74
N LEU A 174 1.73 10.79 -2.91
CA LEU A 174 1.73 12.16 -2.42
C LEU A 174 2.20 13.13 -3.50
N SER A 175 1.63 14.33 -3.51
CA SER A 175 2.09 15.39 -4.39
C SER A 175 3.50 15.85 -4.01
N ASN A 176 4.17 16.57 -4.92
CA ASN A 176 5.48 17.14 -4.60
C ASN A 176 5.41 18.12 -3.41
N ALA A 177 4.32 18.88 -3.30
CA ALA A 177 4.10 19.83 -2.23
C ALA A 177 3.85 19.12 -0.89
N ASP A 178 2.98 18.10 -0.88
CA ASP A 178 2.66 17.35 0.34
C ASP A 178 3.87 16.54 0.82
N THR A 179 4.62 15.93 -0.10
CA THR A 179 5.86 15.21 0.21
C THR A 179 6.91 16.16 0.80
N ALA A 180 7.03 17.36 0.24
CA ALA A 180 7.95 18.38 0.73
C ALA A 180 7.57 18.83 2.15
N GLN A 181 6.28 19.11 2.39
CA GLN A 181 5.76 19.46 3.70
C GLN A 181 5.97 18.32 4.71
N LEU A 182 5.67 17.09 4.32
CA LEU A 182 5.78 15.91 5.18
C LEU A 182 7.22 15.63 5.62
N LEU A 183 8.17 15.81 4.71
CA LEU A 183 9.58 15.48 4.94
C LEU A 183 10.43 16.69 5.36
N GLY A 184 9.85 17.89 5.45
CA GLY A 184 10.56 19.11 5.83
C GLY A 184 11.62 19.54 4.81
N ILE A 185 11.39 19.29 3.52
CA ILE A 185 12.29 19.65 2.41
C ILE A 185 11.59 20.54 1.39
N THR A 186 12.32 21.04 0.40
CA THR A 186 11.74 21.90 -0.64
C THR A 186 11.01 21.08 -1.72
N ALA A 187 9.87 21.59 -2.21
CA ALA A 187 9.14 21.00 -3.33
C ALA A 187 10.01 20.85 -4.60
N ASN A 188 10.97 21.77 -4.80
CA ASN A 188 11.94 21.66 -5.88
C ASN A 188 12.84 20.42 -5.74
N ARG A 189 13.38 20.16 -4.54
CA ARG A 189 14.19 18.96 -4.28
C ARG A 189 13.40 17.69 -4.56
N VAL A 190 12.13 17.65 -4.13
CA VAL A 190 11.21 16.53 -4.41
C VAL A 190 11.01 16.35 -5.92
N GLY A 191 10.73 17.43 -6.64
CA GLY A 191 10.54 17.40 -8.09
C GLY A 191 11.77 16.91 -8.87
N VAL A 192 12.96 17.37 -8.50
CA VAL A 192 14.23 16.93 -9.11
C VAL A 192 14.48 15.44 -8.88
N LEU A 193 14.25 14.96 -7.64
CA LEU A 193 14.38 13.53 -7.31
C LEU A 193 13.37 12.68 -8.09
N LYS A 194 12.10 13.10 -8.11
CA LYS A 194 11.04 12.45 -8.89
C LYS A 194 11.43 12.32 -10.36
N HIS A 195 11.87 13.42 -10.98
CA HIS A 195 12.28 13.43 -12.38
C HIS A 195 13.45 12.45 -12.64
N ARG A 196 14.46 12.45 -11.78
CA ARG A 196 15.61 11.53 -11.88
C ARG A 196 15.16 10.06 -11.80
N CYS A 197 14.29 9.73 -10.83
CA CYS A 197 13.76 8.39 -10.66
C CYS A 197 12.97 7.92 -11.89
N ILE A 198 12.08 8.77 -12.41
CA ILE A 198 11.31 8.46 -13.63
C ILE A 198 12.24 8.25 -14.82
N LYS A 199 13.26 9.10 -14.99
CA LYS A 199 14.25 8.95 -16.06
C LYS A 199 15.02 7.64 -15.95
N GLN A 200 15.40 7.22 -14.74
CA GLN A 200 16.06 5.93 -14.51
C GLN A 200 15.15 4.75 -14.84
N ILE A 201 13.88 4.80 -14.40
CA ILE A 201 12.89 3.76 -14.70
C ILE A 201 12.70 3.64 -16.22
N ARG A 202 12.47 4.76 -16.91
CA ARG A 202 12.31 4.79 -18.38
C ARG A 202 13.52 4.22 -19.09
N SER A 203 14.73 4.67 -18.74
CA SER A 203 15.96 4.15 -19.35
C SER A 203 16.10 2.63 -19.19
N HIS A 204 15.64 2.06 -18.08
CA HIS A 204 15.67 0.61 -17.85
C HIS A 204 14.59 -0.11 -18.67
N MET A 205 13.42 0.50 -18.84
CA MET A 205 12.33 -0.03 -19.66
C MET A 205 12.68 0.02 -21.17
N ASP A 206 13.29 1.10 -21.64
CA ASP A 206 13.74 1.28 -23.03
C ASP A 206 14.79 0.24 -23.42
N GLN A 207 15.73 -0.07 -22.51
CA GLN A 207 16.74 -1.13 -22.70
C GLN A 207 16.13 -2.53 -22.83
N THR A 208 14.93 -2.72 -22.31
CA THR A 208 14.20 -4.00 -22.37
C THR A 208 13.33 -4.09 -23.63
N ALA A 209 13.48 -3.14 -24.58
CA ALA A 209 12.73 -3.05 -25.84
C ALA A 209 11.20 -3.02 -25.65
N MET A 210 10.73 -2.33 -24.61
CA MET A 210 9.31 -2.20 -24.29
C MET A 210 8.80 -0.82 -24.75
N VAL A 211 7.83 -0.79 -25.67
CA VAL A 211 7.07 0.42 -25.98
C VAL A 211 5.94 0.54 -24.96
N ILE A 212 5.92 1.64 -24.18
CA ILE A 212 4.81 1.98 -23.29
C ILE A 212 3.74 2.67 -24.14
N GLU A 213 2.87 1.92 -24.81
CA GLU A 213 1.65 2.46 -25.45
C GLU A 213 0.46 2.50 -24.47
N SER A 214 0.72 2.59 -23.15
CA SER A 214 -0.35 2.54 -22.15
C SER A 214 -0.77 3.93 -21.66
N ASP A 215 -2.09 4.09 -21.51
CA ASP A 215 -2.72 5.16 -20.75
C ASP A 215 -2.03 5.32 -19.39
N GLY A 216 -1.66 6.55 -19.01
CA GLY A 216 -0.87 6.84 -17.80
C GLY A 216 -1.50 6.30 -16.51
N THR A 217 -2.81 6.05 -16.52
CA THR A 217 -3.58 5.43 -15.43
C THR A 217 -3.20 3.97 -15.18
N VAL A 218 -2.87 3.20 -16.24
CA VAL A 218 -2.49 1.78 -16.15
C VAL A 218 -1.11 1.64 -15.52
N LEU A 219 -0.16 2.52 -15.91
CA LEU A 219 1.19 2.51 -15.36
C LEU A 219 1.19 2.85 -13.86
N GLU A 220 0.37 3.81 -13.42
CA GLU A 220 0.23 4.14 -11.99
C GLU A 220 -0.35 2.98 -11.15
N SER A 221 -1.33 2.25 -11.69
CA SER A 221 -1.86 1.04 -11.01
C SER A 221 -0.77 -0.04 -10.89
N MET A 222 -0.07 -0.33 -11.99
CA MET A 222 1.01 -1.33 -12.00
C MET A 222 2.15 -0.97 -11.05
N LEU A 223 2.56 0.30 -11.00
CA LEU A 223 3.57 0.80 -10.06
C LEU A 223 3.20 0.49 -8.61
N THR A 224 1.96 0.80 -8.24
CA THR A 224 1.45 0.60 -6.87
C THR A 224 1.38 -0.87 -6.50
N ASP A 225 0.87 -1.69 -7.41
CA ASP A 225 0.68 -3.12 -7.21
C ASP A 225 2.03 -3.83 -7.07
N ILE A 226 2.98 -3.53 -7.97
CA ILE A 226 4.35 -4.03 -7.88
C ILE A 226 4.99 -3.63 -6.55
N TRP A 227 4.87 -2.35 -6.16
CA TRP A 227 5.48 -1.87 -4.93
C TRP A 227 4.97 -2.62 -3.70
N GLN A 228 3.65 -2.85 -3.63
CA GLN A 228 2.99 -3.59 -2.55
C GLN A 228 3.38 -5.06 -2.53
N ASN A 229 3.30 -5.73 -3.68
CA ASN A 229 3.52 -7.18 -3.77
C ASN A 229 4.99 -7.56 -3.61
N SER A 230 5.88 -6.78 -4.21
CA SER A 230 7.33 -7.01 -4.16
C SER A 230 8.00 -6.40 -2.92
N ARG A 231 7.24 -5.67 -2.09
CA ARG A 231 7.69 -5.13 -0.78
C ARG A 231 8.97 -4.31 -0.89
N LEU A 232 9.06 -3.48 -1.93
CA LEU A 232 10.31 -2.87 -2.37
C LEU A 232 10.97 -2.02 -1.28
N SER A 233 10.22 -1.15 -0.60
CA SER A 233 10.71 -0.27 0.48
C SER A 233 10.78 -0.93 1.86
N CYS A 234 10.16 -2.10 2.05
CA CYS A 234 10.01 -2.72 3.37
C CYS A 234 11.36 -2.99 4.05
N PRO A 235 11.53 -2.61 5.33
CA PRO A 235 12.69 -3.00 6.12
C PRO A 235 12.66 -4.49 6.46
N LYS A 236 13.84 -5.07 6.72
CA LYS A 236 13.94 -6.48 7.14
C LYS A 236 13.25 -6.68 8.50
N ARG A 237 12.73 -7.88 8.74
CA ARG A 237 12.12 -8.24 10.05
C ARG A 237 13.05 -7.99 11.23
N SER A 238 14.35 -8.24 11.07
CA SER A 238 15.37 -7.93 12.09
C SER A 238 15.49 -6.44 12.36
N THR A 239 15.42 -5.60 11.32
CA THR A 239 15.41 -4.13 11.43
C THR A 239 14.16 -3.65 12.17
N VAL A 240 12.99 -4.22 11.86
CA VAL A 240 11.74 -3.92 12.61
C VAL A 240 11.84 -4.38 14.07
N GLY A 241 12.51 -5.49 14.34
CA GLY A 241 12.81 -5.94 15.70
C GLY A 241 13.73 -4.98 16.45
N ALA A 242 14.79 -4.50 15.81
CA ALA A 242 15.67 -3.47 16.38
C ALA A 242 14.93 -2.15 16.63
N PHE A 243 14.00 -1.77 15.75
CA PHE A 243 13.11 -0.62 15.96
C PHE A 243 12.24 -0.80 17.21
N LEU A 244 11.65 -1.98 17.40
CA LEU A 244 10.85 -2.31 18.58
C LEU A 244 11.67 -2.24 19.89
N LEU A 245 12.93 -2.66 19.83
CA LEU A 245 13.84 -2.71 20.97
C LEU A 245 14.60 -1.40 21.21
N ASP A 246 14.32 -0.35 20.43
CA ASP A 246 14.97 0.95 20.55
C ASP A 246 16.46 0.99 20.17
N THR A 247 16.95 0.00 19.43
CA THR A 247 18.40 -0.20 19.17
C THR A 247 18.87 0.25 17.80
N LEU A 248 17.99 0.78 16.95
CA LEU A 248 18.37 1.35 15.66
C LEU A 248 19.08 2.70 15.82
N ASP A 249 20.00 3.00 14.90
CA ASP A 249 20.51 4.35 14.73
C ASP A 249 19.40 5.32 14.34
N LYS A 250 19.64 6.61 14.57
CA LYS A 250 18.64 7.67 14.41
C LYS A 250 18.04 7.70 13.00
N ASP A 251 18.88 7.60 11.97
CA ASP A 251 18.42 7.76 10.59
C ASP A 251 17.53 6.56 10.15
N TRP A 252 17.95 5.34 10.49
CA TRP A 252 17.14 4.15 10.25
C TRP A 252 15.87 4.11 11.08
N ARG A 253 15.94 4.57 12.32
CA ARG A 253 14.76 4.70 13.18
C ARG A 253 13.74 5.66 12.59
N ASP A 254 14.20 6.83 12.15
CA ASP A 254 13.36 7.85 11.51
C ASP A 254 12.77 7.32 10.20
N TYR A 255 13.49 6.47 9.45
CA TYR A 255 12.97 5.82 8.25
C TYR A 255 11.92 4.76 8.57
N VAL A 256 12.20 3.86 9.51
CA VAL A 256 11.28 2.78 9.88
C VAL A 256 9.99 3.34 10.49
N ASP A 257 10.09 4.40 11.31
CA ASP A 257 8.92 5.10 11.84
C ASP A 257 8.07 5.72 10.72
N PHE A 258 8.71 6.41 9.77
CA PHE A 258 8.04 6.94 8.59
C PHE A 258 7.30 5.83 7.81
N HIS A 259 7.97 4.71 7.53
CA HIS A 259 7.40 3.58 6.79
C HIS A 259 6.21 2.94 7.52
N LEU A 260 6.32 2.76 8.84
CA LEU A 260 5.32 2.06 9.66
C LEU A 260 4.14 2.93 10.08
N ASN A 261 4.42 4.15 10.51
CA ASN A 261 3.46 5.01 11.20
C ASN A 261 2.98 6.15 10.32
N THR A 262 3.83 6.70 9.46
CA THR A 262 3.45 7.79 8.55
C THR A 262 2.78 7.25 7.28
N LEU A 263 3.47 6.40 6.52
CA LEU A 263 2.90 5.78 5.31
C LEU A 263 1.99 4.59 5.63
N GLY A 264 2.26 3.87 6.72
CA GLY A 264 1.34 2.86 7.22
C GLY A 264 1.41 1.52 6.48
N CYS A 265 2.59 1.06 6.09
CA CYS A 265 2.75 -0.23 5.39
C CYS A 265 2.12 -1.40 6.19
N HIS A 266 1.06 -1.99 5.64
CA HIS A 266 0.29 -3.05 6.29
C HIS A 266 1.15 -4.26 6.67
N TYR A 267 2.03 -4.71 5.76
CA TYR A 267 2.87 -5.89 5.98
C TYR A 267 3.86 -5.67 7.13
N CYS A 268 4.54 -4.53 7.16
CA CYS A 268 5.51 -4.24 8.21
C CYS A 268 4.84 -3.95 9.55
N ARG A 269 3.63 -3.38 9.57
CA ARG A 269 2.83 -3.25 10.79
C ARG A 269 2.40 -4.60 11.36
N ALA A 270 1.93 -5.53 10.52
CA ALA A 270 1.62 -6.89 10.96
C ALA A 270 2.84 -7.59 11.57
N ASN A 271 4.01 -7.47 10.92
CA ASN A 271 5.26 -8.01 11.47
C ASN A 271 5.65 -7.37 12.82
N LEU A 272 5.43 -6.07 12.98
CA LEU A 272 5.69 -5.38 14.24
C LEU A 272 4.75 -5.89 15.35
N GLU A 273 3.47 -6.10 15.05
CA GLU A 273 2.50 -6.67 15.98
C GLU A 273 2.87 -8.10 16.40
N ASP A 274 3.29 -8.93 15.45
CA ASP A 274 3.78 -10.29 15.73
C ASP A 274 5.03 -10.28 16.62
N LEU A 275 6.00 -9.40 16.33
CA LEU A 275 7.20 -9.23 17.15
C LEU A 275 6.87 -8.74 18.57
N LYS A 276 5.92 -7.82 18.71
CA LYS A 276 5.42 -7.34 20.01
C LYS A 276 4.82 -8.49 20.81
N ARG A 277 4.01 -9.35 20.18
CA ARG A 277 3.40 -10.52 20.83
C ARG A 277 4.46 -11.50 21.31
N GLN A 278 5.44 -11.84 20.45
CA GLN A 278 6.55 -12.73 20.81
C GLN A 278 7.38 -12.17 21.98
N ASN A 279 7.64 -10.86 21.98
CA ASN A 279 8.37 -10.21 23.07
C ASN A 279 7.58 -10.23 24.39
N ALA A 280 6.26 -9.98 24.34
CA ALA A 280 5.39 -10.06 25.50
C ALA A 280 5.30 -11.50 26.07
N GLU A 281 5.23 -12.52 25.21
CA GLU A 281 5.27 -13.93 25.61
C GLU A 281 6.62 -14.31 26.24
N ASN A 282 7.73 -13.87 25.65
CA ASN A 282 9.08 -14.11 26.17
C ASN A 282 9.37 -13.38 27.49
N ASN A 283 8.69 -12.28 27.77
CA ASN A 283 8.80 -11.54 29.04
C ASN A 283 7.70 -11.90 30.05
N SER A 284 6.88 -12.90 29.76
CA SER A 284 5.84 -13.37 30.67
C SER A 284 6.42 -13.99 31.95
N PRO A 285 5.74 -13.86 33.11
CA PRO A 285 6.13 -14.55 34.35
C PRO A 285 6.26 -16.07 34.16
N ARG A 286 5.45 -16.67 33.27
CA ARG A 286 5.55 -18.11 32.94
C ARG A 286 6.85 -18.45 32.20
N SER A 287 7.30 -17.62 31.25
CA SER A 287 8.56 -17.86 30.54
C SER A 287 9.78 -17.63 31.44
N LEU A 288 9.72 -16.63 32.33
CA LEU A 288 10.75 -16.42 33.35
C LEU A 288 10.84 -17.63 34.28
N HIS A 289 9.70 -18.12 34.80
CA HIS A 289 9.65 -19.29 35.66
C HIS A 289 10.22 -20.53 34.96
N VAL A 290 9.89 -20.77 33.70
CA VAL A 290 10.46 -21.89 32.91
C VAL A 290 11.98 -21.74 32.76
N ARG A 291 12.50 -20.55 32.40
CA ARG A 291 13.95 -20.30 32.30
C ARG A 291 14.69 -20.47 33.63
N ILE A 292 14.08 -20.04 34.75
CA ILE A 292 14.63 -20.26 36.10
C ILE A 292 14.68 -21.76 36.37
N MET A 293 13.58 -22.49 36.17
CA MET A 293 13.52 -23.93 36.43
C MET A 293 14.51 -24.73 35.57
N GLU A 294 14.65 -24.41 34.28
CA GLU A 294 15.63 -25.06 33.38
C GLU A 294 17.08 -24.78 33.80
N SER A 295 17.40 -23.56 34.25
CA SER A 295 18.76 -23.21 34.70
C SER A 295 19.08 -23.66 36.12
N THR A 296 18.09 -23.86 36.99
CA THR A 296 18.28 -24.31 38.38
C THR A 296 18.11 -25.81 38.61
N ILE A 297 17.51 -26.56 37.67
CA ILE A 297 17.30 -28.02 37.78
C ILE A 297 18.60 -28.80 38.05
N GLY A 298 19.72 -28.38 37.47
CA GLY A 298 21.03 -29.01 37.69
C GLY A 298 21.66 -28.74 39.06
N PHE A 299 21.15 -27.76 39.81
CA PHE A 299 21.60 -27.42 41.16
C PHE A 299 20.76 -28.11 42.26
N LEU A 300 19.67 -28.78 41.87
CA LEU A 300 18.81 -29.55 42.77
C LEU A 300 19.30 -31.01 42.87
N ASN A 301 20.50 -31.23 43.41
CA ASN A 301 20.91 -32.57 43.82
C ASN A 301 20.40 -32.89 45.23
N LYS A 302 19.78 -34.06 45.38
CA LYS A 302 19.31 -34.59 46.68
C LYS A 302 20.50 -34.85 47.62
N PRO A 303 20.34 -34.66 48.95
CA PRO A 303 21.30 -35.17 49.91
C PRO A 303 21.40 -36.70 49.74
N THR A 304 22.63 -37.18 49.73
CA THR A 304 23.05 -38.60 49.66
C THR A 304 22.35 -39.49 50.66
#